data_AF-A0A4R0XAG8-F1
#
_entry.id   AF-A0A4R0XAG8-F1
#
_cell.length_a   1.000
_cell.length_b   1.000
_cell.length_c   1.000
_cell.angle_alpha   90.00
_cell.angle_beta   90.00
_cell.angle_gamma   90.00
#
_symmetry.space_group_name_H-M   'P 1'
#
loop_
_entity.id
_entity.type
_entity.pdbx_description
1 polymer ?
#
loop_
_entity_poly.entity_id
_entity_poly.type
_entity_poly.pdbx_seq_one_letter_code
_entity_poly.pdbx_strand_id
1 'polypeptide(L)'
;MDGGRRAHAADVNAIRVNADLHGKPPIIVQGRSDALVPVNHASRAYLAMNSITEGSKSQLVFFEVLNGQHFDAFLGVSGFDTRFIPVHYYNIQALNLMWNHLKGGAALPPSQVIRTVPRGGPAGAAFALTTANLPAIDDPGSDAIQVGTGVVNVPK
;
A
#
# COMPACT_ATOMS: atom_id res chain seq x y z
N MET A 1 -20.45 19.10 -33.30
CA MET A 1 -20.36 17.96 -32.35
C MET A 1 -18.97 17.78 -31.72
N ASP A 2 -17.93 18.51 -32.14
CA ASP A 2 -16.55 18.36 -31.62
C ASP A 2 -16.28 19.14 -30.30
N GLY A 3 -16.92 20.30 -30.11
CA GLY A 3 -16.72 21.13 -28.91
C GLY A 3 -17.11 20.47 -27.58
N GLY A 4 -18.18 19.66 -27.56
CA GLY A 4 -18.63 18.96 -26.35
C GLY A 4 -17.67 17.84 -25.89
N ARG A 5 -17.00 17.15 -26.82
CA ARG A 5 -16.01 16.12 -26.48
C ARG A 5 -14.73 16.73 -25.89
N ARG A 6 -14.29 17.89 -26.41
CA ARG A 6 -13.11 18.59 -25.89
C ARG A 6 -13.35 19.18 -24.51
N ALA A 7 -14.54 19.75 -24.27
CA ALA A 7 -14.95 20.20 -22.93
C ALA A 7 -14.96 19.04 -21.93
N HIS A 8 -15.58 17.91 -22.28
CA HIS A 8 -15.61 16.73 -21.40
C HIS A 8 -14.21 16.19 -21.07
N ALA A 9 -13.31 16.10 -22.05
CA ALA A 9 -11.94 15.65 -21.81
C ALA A 9 -11.16 16.63 -20.91
N ALA A 10 -11.38 17.93 -21.08
CA ALA A 10 -10.80 18.95 -20.21
C ALA A 10 -11.30 18.82 -18.77
N ASP A 11 -12.60 18.61 -18.58
CA ASP A 11 -13.22 18.43 -17.26
C ASP A 11 -12.67 17.18 -16.55
N VAL A 12 -12.56 16.05 -17.27
CA VAL A 12 -11.96 14.81 -16.73
C VAL A 12 -10.51 15.04 -16.34
N ASN A 13 -9.73 15.74 -17.17
CA ASN A 13 -8.33 16.05 -16.87
C ASN A 13 -8.20 17.00 -15.67
N ALA A 14 -9.13 17.95 -15.50
CA ALA A 14 -9.09 18.91 -14.40
C ALA A 14 -9.24 18.25 -13.02
N ILE A 15 -9.91 17.09 -12.94
CA ILE A 15 -10.10 16.35 -11.69
C ILE A 15 -9.23 15.10 -11.58
N ARG A 16 -8.38 14.83 -12.57
CA ARG A 16 -7.54 13.63 -12.57
C ARG A 16 -6.40 13.78 -11.57
N VAL A 17 -6.24 12.78 -10.70
CA VAL A 17 -5.05 12.67 -9.85
C VAL A 17 -3.83 12.45 -10.75
N ASN A 18 -2.88 13.39 -10.73
CA ASN A 18 -1.65 13.31 -11.53
C ASN A 18 -0.50 12.57 -10.81
N ALA A 19 -0.63 12.33 -9.50
CA ALA A 19 0.37 11.68 -8.65
C ALA A 19 1.79 12.30 -8.78
N ASP A 20 1.87 13.61 -8.99
CA ASP A 20 3.13 14.37 -8.89
C ASP A 20 3.44 14.63 -7.42
N LEU A 21 4.50 14.02 -6.90
CA LEU A 21 4.94 14.15 -5.52
C LEU A 21 6.05 15.19 -5.37
N HIS A 22 6.48 15.80 -6.47
CA HIS A 22 7.60 16.72 -6.56
C HIS A 22 8.90 16.15 -5.94
N GLY A 23 9.15 14.86 -6.16
CA GLY A 23 10.34 14.15 -5.68
C GLY A 23 10.38 13.89 -4.17
N LYS A 24 9.27 14.09 -3.45
CA LYS A 24 9.15 13.68 -2.04
C LYS A 24 9.11 12.15 -1.95
N PRO A 25 9.60 11.55 -0.84
CA PRO A 25 9.63 10.09 -0.67
C PRO A 25 8.46 9.58 0.20
N PRO A 26 7.18 9.57 -0.21
CA PRO A 26 6.14 9.01 0.64
C PRO A 26 6.25 7.48 0.70
N ILE A 27 5.75 6.93 1.81
CA ILE A 27 5.44 5.51 1.94
C ILE A 27 3.92 5.36 1.93
N ILE A 28 3.41 4.48 1.08
CA ILE A 28 2.03 4.01 1.12
C ILE A 28 2.01 2.63 1.79
N VAL A 29 1.14 2.45 2.78
CA VAL A 29 0.85 1.15 3.38
C VAL A 29 -0.62 0.83 3.17
N GLN A 30 -0.94 -0.30 2.53
CA GLN A 30 -2.33 -0.70 2.34
C GLN A 30 -2.50 -2.22 2.45
N GLY A 31 -3.61 -2.63 3.07
CA GLY A 31 -4.02 -4.03 3.11
C GLY A 31 -4.55 -4.54 1.77
N ARG A 32 -4.09 -5.71 1.33
CA ARG A 32 -4.58 -6.38 0.11
C ARG A 32 -6.05 -6.81 0.22
N SER A 33 -6.51 -7.11 1.43
CA SER A 33 -7.89 -7.53 1.74
C SER A 33 -8.80 -6.36 2.14
N ASP A 34 -8.40 -5.11 1.83
CA ASP A 34 -9.25 -3.94 2.02
C ASP A 34 -10.44 -3.95 1.04
N ALA A 35 -11.61 -4.30 1.58
CA ALA A 35 -12.86 -4.33 0.82
C ALA A 35 -13.57 -2.96 0.74
N LEU A 36 -13.15 -1.96 1.52
CA LEU A 36 -13.73 -0.61 1.49
C LEU A 36 -13.00 0.26 0.47
N VAL A 37 -11.68 0.17 0.43
CA VAL A 37 -10.81 0.84 -0.53
C VAL A 37 -10.02 -0.23 -1.28
N PRO A 38 -10.54 -0.76 -2.41
CA PRO A 38 -9.87 -1.84 -3.12
C PRO A 38 -8.48 -1.42 -3.63
N VAL A 39 -7.45 -2.20 -3.29
CA VAL A 39 -6.04 -1.87 -3.57
C VAL A 39 -5.75 -1.58 -5.05
N ASN A 40 -6.44 -2.27 -5.96
CA ASN A 40 -6.31 -2.07 -7.42
C ASN A 40 -6.82 -0.69 -7.90
N HIS A 41 -7.81 -0.11 -7.23
CA HIS A 41 -8.41 1.16 -7.59
C HIS A 41 -7.92 2.32 -6.71
N ALA A 42 -6.97 2.05 -5.82
CA ALA A 42 -6.36 3.02 -4.92
C ALA A 42 -4.83 3.01 -5.06
N SER A 43 -4.11 2.41 -4.12
CA SER A 43 -2.64 2.53 -4.07
C SER A 43 -1.91 1.98 -5.29
N ARG A 44 -2.36 0.86 -5.89
CA ARG A 44 -1.75 0.36 -7.14
C ARG A 44 -1.97 1.33 -8.30
N ALA A 45 -3.17 1.91 -8.41
CA ALA A 45 -3.47 2.90 -9.44
C ALA A 45 -2.66 4.21 -9.24
N TYR A 46 -2.50 4.66 -7.98
CA TYR A 46 -1.68 5.81 -7.66
C TYR A 46 -0.20 5.56 -7.96
N LEU A 47 0.32 4.38 -7.58
CA LEU A 47 1.70 3.97 -7.86
C LEU A 47 1.97 3.87 -9.37
N ALA A 48 1.03 3.30 -10.14
CA ALA A 48 1.09 3.30 -11.59
C ALA A 48 1.14 4.73 -12.15
N MET A 49 0.23 5.62 -11.72
CA MET A 49 0.22 7.01 -12.18
C MET A 49 1.52 7.74 -11.84
N ASN A 50 2.01 7.61 -10.60
CA ASN A 50 3.26 8.25 -10.18
C ASN A 50 4.46 7.76 -11.02
N SER A 51 4.49 6.47 -11.40
CA SER A 51 5.54 5.94 -12.28
C SER A 51 5.51 6.52 -13.70
N ILE A 52 4.36 7.02 -14.16
CA ILE A 52 4.25 7.75 -15.43
C ILE A 52 4.72 9.19 -15.25
N THR A 53 4.27 9.84 -14.17
CA THR A 53 4.49 11.27 -13.92
C THR A 53 5.93 11.60 -13.53
N GLU A 54 6.50 10.85 -12.59
CA GLU A 54 7.85 11.11 -12.08
C GLU A 54 8.91 10.16 -12.67
N GLY A 55 8.49 9.01 -13.21
CA GLY A 55 9.39 8.02 -13.82
C GLY A 55 10.52 7.61 -12.87
N SER A 56 11.75 7.64 -13.36
CA SER A 56 12.95 7.29 -12.58
C SER A 56 13.26 8.26 -11.42
N LYS A 57 12.56 9.40 -11.34
CA LYS A 57 12.70 10.35 -10.23
C LYS A 57 11.78 10.02 -9.05
N SER A 58 10.81 9.13 -9.24
CA SER A 58 9.91 8.72 -8.16
C SER A 58 10.70 8.22 -6.96
N GLN A 59 10.27 8.66 -5.78
CA GLN A 59 10.76 8.16 -4.49
C GLN A 59 9.63 7.46 -3.71
N LEU A 60 8.49 7.19 -4.36
CA LEU A 60 7.34 6.55 -3.74
C LEU A 60 7.63 5.07 -3.46
N VAL A 61 7.43 4.68 -2.20
CA VAL A 61 7.51 3.29 -1.74
C VAL A 61 6.12 2.79 -1.40
N PHE A 62 5.81 1.54 -1.80
CA PHE A 62 4.52 0.90 -1.53
C PHE A 62 4.69 -0.43 -0.81
N PHE A 63 4.08 -0.52 0.38
CA PHE A 63 3.99 -1.74 1.17
C PHE A 63 2.57 -2.30 1.13
N GLU A 64 2.42 -3.44 0.46
CA GLU A 64 1.13 -4.11 0.33
C GLU A 64 1.02 -5.28 1.30
N VAL A 65 0.17 -5.13 2.31
CA VAL A 65 0.06 -6.08 3.43
C VAL A 65 -0.93 -7.19 3.08
N LEU A 66 -0.46 -8.44 2.93
CA LEU A 66 -1.37 -9.58 2.83
C LEU A 66 -2.28 -9.65 4.05
N ASN A 67 -3.51 -10.13 3.87
CA ASN A 67 -4.53 -10.23 4.92
C ASN A 67 -4.86 -8.91 5.63
N GLY A 68 -4.28 -7.78 5.22
CA GLY A 68 -4.62 -6.48 5.80
C GLY A 68 -6.00 -6.02 5.34
N GLN A 69 -6.82 -5.55 6.28
CA GLN A 69 -8.11 -4.93 6.00
C GLN A 69 -8.14 -3.51 6.62
N HIS A 70 -9.09 -2.68 6.21
CA HIS A 70 -9.15 -1.26 6.57
C HIS A 70 -9.36 -0.98 8.07
N PHE A 71 -10.10 -1.83 8.78
CA PHE A 71 -10.60 -1.57 10.13
C PHE A 71 -10.54 -2.81 11.04
N ASP A 72 -9.76 -3.82 10.72
CA ASP A 72 -9.81 -5.12 11.40
C ASP A 72 -9.36 -5.02 12.86
N ALA A 73 -8.46 -4.08 13.17
CA ALA A 73 -8.04 -3.77 14.54
C ALA A 73 -9.18 -3.22 15.43
N PHE A 74 -10.27 -2.72 14.82
CA PHE A 74 -11.30 -1.93 15.51
C PHE A 74 -12.70 -2.57 15.47
N LEU A 75 -12.93 -3.50 14.55
CA LEU A 75 -14.22 -4.16 14.38
C LEU A 75 -14.26 -5.48 15.16
N GLY A 76 -15.15 -5.59 16.15
CA GLY A 76 -15.40 -6.82 16.92
C GLY A 76 -16.18 -7.90 16.17
N VAL A 77 -16.05 -7.98 14.84
CA VAL A 77 -16.81 -8.92 14.01
C VAL A 77 -16.17 -10.30 14.07
N SER A 78 -16.92 -11.31 14.51
CA SER A 78 -16.42 -12.68 14.63
C SER A 78 -15.80 -13.18 13.31
N GLY A 79 -14.55 -13.67 13.41
CA GLY A 79 -13.77 -14.19 12.31
C GLY A 79 -12.95 -13.14 11.56
N PHE A 80 -13.12 -11.84 11.80
CA PHE A 80 -12.15 -10.84 11.33
C PHE A 80 -10.82 -11.06 12.03
N ASP A 81 -10.89 -11.32 13.33
CA ASP A 81 -9.76 -11.60 14.21
C ASP A 81 -8.91 -12.80 13.76
N THR A 82 -9.51 -13.78 13.07
CA THR A 82 -8.81 -14.98 12.56
C THR A 82 -8.38 -14.88 11.10
N ARG A 83 -8.97 -13.96 10.30
CA ARG A 83 -8.70 -13.82 8.85
C ARG A 83 -7.80 -12.65 8.50
N PHE A 84 -7.85 -11.56 9.27
CA PHE A 84 -7.20 -10.31 8.92
C PHE A 84 -6.10 -9.92 9.89
N ILE A 85 -5.20 -9.06 9.40
CA ILE A 85 -4.04 -8.56 10.13
C ILE A 85 -4.09 -7.02 10.22
N PRO A 86 -3.87 -6.46 11.43
CA PRO A 86 -4.03 -5.03 11.63
C PRO A 86 -2.94 -4.25 10.91
N VAL A 87 -3.35 -3.49 9.89
CA VAL A 87 -2.44 -2.65 9.10
C VAL A 87 -1.77 -1.57 9.97
N HIS A 88 -2.37 -1.21 11.11
CA HIS A 88 -1.84 -0.23 12.06
C HIS A 88 -0.39 -0.53 12.49
N TYR A 89 -0.03 -1.80 12.68
CA TYR A 89 1.35 -2.18 13.00
C TYR A 89 2.34 -1.69 11.92
N TYR A 90 2.03 -1.96 10.65
CA TYR A 90 2.85 -1.56 9.52
C TYR A 90 2.83 -0.06 9.25
N ASN A 91 1.75 0.62 9.59
CA ASN A 91 1.72 2.09 9.57
C ASN A 91 2.75 2.68 10.55
N ILE A 92 2.83 2.17 11.78
CA ILE A 92 3.84 2.63 12.75
C ILE A 92 5.27 2.30 12.26
N GLN A 93 5.49 1.11 11.67
CA GLN A 93 6.79 0.78 11.07
C GLN A 93 7.17 1.74 9.94
N ALA A 94 6.24 2.07 9.04
CA ALA A 94 6.46 3.03 7.96
C ALA A 94 6.81 4.43 8.48
N LEU A 95 6.15 4.89 9.55
CA LEU A 95 6.49 6.18 10.18
C LEU A 95 7.91 6.16 10.75
N ASN A 96 8.33 5.07 11.39
CA ASN A 96 9.70 4.91 11.89
C ASN A 96 10.73 4.88 10.74
N LEU A 97 10.44 4.16 9.65
CA LEU A 97 11.29 4.12 8.45
C LEU A 97 11.45 5.53 7.85
N MET A 98 10.35 6.26 7.71
CA MET A 98 10.37 7.64 7.21
C MET A 98 11.15 8.57 8.13
N TRP A 99 10.96 8.46 9.45
CA TRP A 99 11.72 9.22 10.42
C TRP A 99 13.22 8.98 10.27
N ASN A 100 13.64 7.72 10.21
CA ASN A 100 15.05 7.34 10.05
C ASN A 100 15.63 7.82 8.70
N HIS A 101 14.83 7.77 7.63
CA HIS A 101 15.21 8.31 6.33
C HIS A 101 15.45 9.82 6.39
N LEU A 102 14.48 10.59 6.92
CA LEU A 102 14.56 12.04 6.96
C LEU A 102 15.60 12.58 7.96
N LYS A 103 15.81 11.89 9.09
CA LYS A 103 16.69 12.37 10.17
C LYS A 103 18.10 11.79 10.09
N GLY A 104 18.26 10.60 9.52
CA GLY A 104 19.53 9.87 9.48
C GLY A 104 20.01 9.49 8.08
N GLY A 105 19.23 9.75 7.02
CA GLY A 105 19.60 9.39 5.65
C GLY A 105 19.53 7.88 5.37
N ALA A 106 18.88 7.10 6.23
CA ALA A 106 18.71 5.67 6.01
C ALA A 106 17.93 5.41 4.69
N ALA A 107 18.35 4.41 3.91
CA ALA A 107 17.59 4.03 2.72
C ALA A 107 16.22 3.46 3.11
N LEU A 108 15.19 3.78 2.34
CA LEU A 108 13.88 3.15 2.49
C LEU A 108 13.92 1.75 1.86
N PRO A 109 13.32 0.73 2.50
CA PRO A 109 13.12 -0.58 1.88
C PRO A 109 12.34 -0.45 0.57
N PRO A 110 12.66 -1.26 -0.47
CA PRO A 110 11.92 -1.23 -1.72
C PRO A 110 10.43 -1.60 -1.54
N SER A 111 9.60 -1.15 -2.48
CA SER A 111 8.19 -1.55 -2.55
C SER A 111 8.04 -3.06 -2.55
N GLN A 112 7.12 -3.58 -1.72
CA GLN A 112 7.03 -5.01 -1.47
C GLN A 112 5.67 -5.48 -0.99
N VAL A 113 5.42 -6.76 -1.19
CA VAL A 113 4.31 -7.49 -0.58
C VAL A 113 4.76 -8.03 0.77
N ILE A 114 4.07 -7.67 1.84
CA ILE A 114 4.35 -8.20 3.17
C ILE A 114 3.45 -9.41 3.41
N ARG A 115 4.05 -10.60 3.48
CA ARG A 115 3.32 -11.87 3.59
C ARG A 115 2.94 -12.24 5.02
N THR A 116 2.05 -11.46 5.61
CA THR A 116 1.53 -11.73 6.95
C THR A 116 0.84 -13.09 7.05
N VAL A 117 0.75 -13.62 8.26
CA VAL A 117 0.09 -14.90 8.56
C VAL A 117 -1.10 -14.65 9.49
N PRO A 118 -2.35 -14.98 9.10
CA PRO A 118 -3.50 -14.82 9.99
C PRO A 118 -3.33 -15.56 11.31
N ARG A 119 -3.93 -15.04 12.38
CA ARG A 119 -3.73 -15.57 13.74
C ARG A 119 -4.30 -16.97 13.94
N GLY A 120 -5.33 -17.35 13.17
CA GLY A 120 -6.06 -18.60 13.36
C GLY A 120 -6.83 -18.64 14.69
N GLY A 121 -7.25 -19.84 15.10
CA GLY A 121 -8.09 -20.05 16.28
C GLY A 121 -9.60 -19.92 16.01
N PRO A 122 -10.45 -20.01 17.05
CA PRO A 122 -11.89 -19.85 16.92
C PRO A 122 -12.28 -18.42 16.54
N ALA A 123 -13.30 -18.26 15.69
CA ALA A 123 -13.80 -16.95 15.27
C ALA A 123 -14.36 -16.15 16.47
N GLY A 124 -13.88 -14.93 16.68
CA GLY A 124 -14.20 -14.11 17.86
C GLY A 124 -13.35 -14.42 19.09
N ALA A 125 -12.44 -15.39 19.00
CA ALA A 125 -11.48 -15.76 20.04
C ALA A 125 -10.14 -16.21 19.41
N ALA A 126 -9.69 -15.50 18.36
CA ALA A 126 -8.42 -15.76 17.72
C ALA A 126 -7.27 -15.76 18.73
N PHE A 127 -6.21 -16.51 18.41
CA PHE A 127 -4.98 -16.46 19.21
C PHE A 127 -4.41 -15.04 19.28
N ALA A 128 -3.58 -14.77 20.29
CA ALA A 128 -2.92 -13.48 20.43
C ALA A 128 -2.05 -13.18 19.19
N LEU A 129 -2.05 -11.93 18.75
CA LEU A 129 -1.18 -11.50 17.67
C LEU A 129 0.28 -11.52 18.15
N THR A 130 1.17 -12.11 17.34
CA THR A 130 2.60 -12.15 17.65
C THR A 130 3.42 -11.68 16.45
N THR A 131 4.72 -11.48 16.63
CA THR A 131 5.63 -11.15 15.53
C THR A 131 5.74 -12.28 14.50
N ALA A 132 5.40 -13.52 14.84
CA ALA A 132 5.31 -14.61 13.86
C ALA A 132 4.21 -14.38 12.81
N ASN A 133 3.19 -13.58 13.14
CA ASN A 133 2.13 -13.17 12.21
C ASN A 133 2.53 -11.95 11.35
N LEU A 134 3.58 -11.24 11.77
CA LEU A 134 3.94 -9.91 11.31
C LEU A 134 5.41 -9.89 10.82
N PRO A 135 5.70 -10.42 9.61
CA PRO A 135 7.02 -10.30 9.01
C PRO A 135 7.50 -8.84 8.97
N ALA A 136 8.81 -8.65 9.03
CA ALA A 136 9.44 -7.34 8.97
C ALA A 136 9.28 -6.68 7.58
N ILE A 137 9.59 -5.38 7.52
CA ILE A 137 9.74 -4.65 6.26
C ILE A 137 11.24 -4.53 5.98
N ASP A 138 11.77 -5.33 5.07
CA ASP A 138 13.19 -5.44 4.79
C ASP A 138 13.48 -5.65 3.29
N ASP A 139 14.50 -6.43 2.93
CA ASP A 139 14.79 -6.78 1.54
C ASP A 139 13.73 -7.76 1.03
N PRO A 140 12.90 -7.38 0.04
CA PRO A 140 11.75 -8.19 -0.32
C PRO A 140 12.07 -9.43 -1.14
N GLY A 141 13.27 -9.57 -1.72
CA GLY A 141 13.60 -10.71 -2.58
C GLY A 141 12.52 -10.97 -3.65
N SER A 142 11.87 -12.14 -3.59
CA SER A 142 10.78 -12.53 -4.52
C SER A 142 9.46 -11.76 -4.32
N ASP A 143 9.32 -11.05 -3.22
CA ASP A 143 8.12 -10.27 -2.86
C ASP A 143 8.22 -8.80 -3.29
N ALA A 144 9.26 -8.44 -4.05
CA ALA A 144 9.45 -7.11 -4.60
C ALA A 144 8.30 -6.74 -5.55
N ILE A 145 7.71 -5.56 -5.35
CA ILE A 145 6.75 -4.98 -6.30
C ILE A 145 7.54 -4.22 -7.36
N GLN A 146 7.39 -4.66 -8.62
CA GLN A 146 8.08 -4.03 -9.75
C GLN A 146 7.16 -3.00 -10.41
N VAL A 147 7.68 -1.80 -10.63
CA VAL A 147 6.91 -0.66 -11.15
C VAL A 147 7.65 -0.02 -12.32
N GLY A 148 6.93 0.26 -13.40
CA GLY A 148 7.48 1.00 -14.53
C GLY A 148 6.42 1.41 -15.53
N THR A 149 6.45 2.67 -15.96
CA THR A 149 5.65 3.21 -17.08
C THR A 149 4.15 2.84 -16.99
N GLY A 150 3.56 3.02 -15.81
CA GLY A 150 2.13 2.74 -15.57
C GLY A 150 1.80 1.29 -15.27
N VAL A 151 2.79 0.40 -15.24
CA VAL A 151 2.62 -1.02 -14.91
C VAL A 151 3.10 -1.27 -13.48
N VAL A 152 2.26 -1.95 -12.69
CA VAL A 152 2.60 -2.43 -11.34
C VAL A 152 2.48 -3.95 -11.35
N ASN A 153 3.62 -4.63 -11.29
CA ASN A 153 3.68 -6.08 -11.18
C ASN A 153 3.81 -6.46 -9.71
N VAL A 154 2.73 -7.01 -9.16
CA VAL A 154 2.69 -7.46 -7.77
C VAL A 154 2.87 -8.98 -7.74
N PRO A 155 3.85 -9.50 -6.98
CA PRO A 155 4.03 -10.93 -6.83
C PRO A 155 2.79 -11.57 -6.17
N LYS A 156 2.46 -12.78 -6.64
CA LYS A 156 1.29 -13.54 -6.18
C LYS A 156 1.50 -14.02 -4.75
#